data_AF-A0A914FZI1-F1
#
_entry.id   AF-A0A914FZI1-F1
#
_cell.length_a   1.000
_cell.length_b   1.000
_cell.length_c   1.000
_cell.angle_alpha   90.00
_cell.angle_beta   90.00
_cell.angle_gamma   90.00
#
_symmetry.space_group_name_H-M   'P 1'
#
loop_
_entity.id
_entity.type
_entity.pdbx_description
1 polymer ?
#
loop_
_entity_poly.entity_id
_entity_poly.type
_entity_poly.pdbx_seq_one_letter_code
_entity_poly.pdbx_strand_id
1 'polypeptide(L)'
;SELCRRMTDLMPYVKNAAKETIEMCQEMFKEYRWNCSTIKKAPYFENDLIKGTKEQAFVYALSAAAIAHQIAKACSKGELDYCKCGVTQSENLIFSNHDETVTNELPTHPPSLASEMDENAYRWQGCSDNIDYGISASREWADAAWKSKIRTSRDLGPGGEFIWDEDELS
;
A
#
# COMPACT_ATOMS: atom_id res chain seq x y z
N SER A 1 -0.37 -9.84 -17.09
CA SER A 1 0.34 -8.62 -16.64
C SER A 1 1.76 -8.97 -16.25
N GLU A 2 2.74 -8.11 -16.55
CA GLU A 2 4.16 -8.32 -16.20
C GLU A 2 4.36 -8.38 -14.67
N LEU A 3 3.59 -7.61 -13.91
CA LEU A 3 3.61 -7.57 -12.44
C LEU A 3 3.24 -8.92 -11.80
N CYS A 4 2.26 -9.62 -12.37
CA CYS A 4 1.85 -10.96 -11.92
C CYS A 4 2.97 -12.01 -12.09
N ARG A 5 3.87 -11.81 -13.07
CA ARG A 5 5.01 -12.70 -13.29
C ARG A 5 6.20 -12.39 -12.39
N ARG A 6 6.34 -11.13 -11.96
CA ARG A 6 7.47 -10.68 -11.12
C ARG A 6 7.24 -10.91 -9.64
N MET A 7 5.99 -10.91 -9.19
CA MET A 7 5.65 -10.88 -7.77
C MET A 7 4.58 -11.93 -7.44
N THR A 8 4.88 -13.19 -7.76
CA THR A 8 3.97 -14.33 -7.59
C THR A 8 3.56 -14.56 -6.14
N ASP A 9 4.46 -14.27 -5.20
CA ASP A 9 4.26 -14.55 -3.77
C ASP A 9 3.25 -13.58 -3.14
N LEU A 10 3.09 -12.37 -3.71
CA LEU A 10 2.07 -11.41 -3.28
C LEU A 10 0.68 -11.72 -3.84
N MET A 11 0.57 -12.54 -4.90
CA MET A 11 -0.70 -12.75 -5.61
C MET A 11 -1.84 -13.28 -4.73
N PRO A 12 -1.63 -14.21 -3.77
CA PRO A 12 -2.70 -14.65 -2.89
C PRO A 12 -3.30 -13.50 -2.07
N TYR A 13 -2.44 -12.59 -1.58
CA TYR A 13 -2.83 -11.41 -0.81
C TYR A 13 -3.55 -10.38 -1.67
N VAL A 14 -3.05 -10.12 -2.88
CA VAL A 14 -3.69 -9.22 -3.84
C VAL A 14 -5.06 -9.75 -4.27
N LYS A 15 -5.20 -11.06 -4.48
CA LYS A 15 -6.49 -11.70 -4.80
C LYS A 15 -7.48 -11.55 -3.65
N ASN A 16 -7.02 -11.73 -2.40
CA ASN A 16 -7.87 -11.55 -1.23
C ASN A 16 -8.27 -10.08 -1.06
N ALA A 17 -7.34 -9.14 -1.25
CA ALA A 17 -7.62 -7.71 -1.24
C ALA A 17 -8.68 -7.32 -2.29
N ALA A 18 -8.62 -7.90 -3.49
CA ALA A 18 -9.61 -7.64 -4.54
C ALA A 18 -11.01 -8.14 -4.15
N LYS A 19 -11.12 -9.32 -3.51
CA LYS A 19 -12.41 -9.82 -3.00
C LYS A 19 -12.95 -8.93 -1.88
N GLU A 20 -12.10 -8.59 -0.92
CA GLU A 20 -12.44 -7.72 0.21
C GLU A 20 -12.90 -6.33 -0.27
N THR A 21 -12.25 -5.78 -1.30
CA THR A 21 -12.66 -4.52 -1.94
C THR A 21 -14.10 -4.60 -2.46
N ILE A 22 -14.46 -5.69 -3.15
CA ILE A 22 -15.82 -5.89 -3.68
C ILE A 22 -16.84 -5.96 -2.54
N GLU A 23 -16.56 -6.76 -1.52
CA GLU A 23 -17.44 -6.96 -0.37
C GLU A 23 -17.64 -5.65 0.41
N MET A 24 -16.55 -4.95 0.74
CA MET A 24 -16.58 -3.67 1.43
C MET A 24 -17.32 -2.60 0.64
N CYS A 25 -17.06 -2.49 -0.66
CA CYS A 25 -17.69 -1.48 -1.50
C CYS A 25 -19.21 -1.69 -1.57
N GLN A 26 -19.64 -2.93 -1.74
CA GLN A 26 -21.07 -3.26 -1.79
C GLN A 26 -21.75 -3.03 -0.46
N GLU A 27 -21.10 -3.40 0.65
CA GLU A 27 -21.66 -3.19 1.98
C GLU A 27 -21.81 -1.69 2.30
N MET A 28 -20.77 -0.89 2.01
CA MET A 28 -20.81 0.56 2.25
C MET A 28 -21.89 1.28 1.45
N PHE A 29 -22.16 0.82 0.22
CA PHE A 29 -23.07 1.48 -0.70
C PHE A 29 -24.40 0.74 -0.91
N LYS A 30 -24.75 -0.24 -0.08
CA LYS A 30 -25.92 -1.11 -0.29
C LYS A 30 -27.26 -0.38 -0.44
N GLU A 31 -27.45 0.73 0.26
CA GLU A 31 -28.67 1.56 0.22
C GLU A 31 -28.56 2.77 -0.75
N TYR A 32 -27.47 2.88 -1.50
CA TYR A 32 -27.24 3.98 -2.42
C TYR A 32 -27.68 3.61 -3.84
N ARG A 33 -28.06 4.62 -4.64
CA ARG A 33 -28.40 4.44 -6.06
C ARG A 33 -27.28 3.73 -6.84
N TRP A 34 -26.04 4.08 -6.55
CA TRP A 34 -24.88 3.32 -6.97
C TRP A 34 -24.50 2.40 -5.81
N ASN A 35 -24.73 1.09 -5.99
CA ASN A 35 -24.53 0.07 -4.95
C ASN A 35 -23.25 -0.75 -5.16
N CYS A 36 -22.31 -0.24 -5.95
CA CYS A 36 -21.07 -0.91 -6.30
C CYS A 36 -21.26 -2.33 -6.89
N SER A 37 -22.35 -2.59 -7.63
CA SER A 37 -22.60 -3.91 -8.25
C SER A 37 -21.72 -4.19 -9.47
N THR A 38 -21.36 -3.16 -10.22
CA THR A 38 -20.56 -3.18 -11.45
C THR A 38 -19.10 -3.60 -11.21
N ILE A 39 -18.56 -3.39 -10.01
CA ILE A 39 -17.19 -3.78 -9.65
C ILE A 39 -16.90 -5.28 -9.85
N LYS A 40 -17.94 -6.13 -9.78
CA LYS A 40 -17.85 -7.59 -10.02
C LYS A 40 -17.54 -7.95 -11.47
N LYS A 41 -17.70 -7.01 -12.41
CA LYS A 41 -17.43 -7.22 -13.83
C LYS A 41 -15.94 -7.10 -14.17
N ALA A 42 -15.08 -6.89 -13.17
CA ALA A 42 -13.63 -6.87 -13.34
C ALA A 42 -13.12 -8.06 -14.21
N PRO A 43 -12.20 -7.83 -15.15
CA PRO A 43 -11.56 -6.54 -15.48
C PRO A 43 -12.37 -5.66 -16.45
N TYR A 44 -13.54 -6.09 -16.91
CA TYR A 44 -14.40 -5.40 -17.88
C TYR A 44 -15.37 -4.45 -17.16
N PHE A 45 -14.82 -3.35 -16.68
CA PHE A 45 -15.58 -2.33 -15.95
C PHE A 45 -16.55 -1.54 -16.84
N GLU A 46 -17.63 -1.05 -16.24
CA GLU A 46 -18.61 -0.19 -16.89
C GLU A 46 -18.22 1.30 -16.78
N ASN A 47 -19.04 2.16 -17.40
CA ASN A 47 -18.83 3.62 -17.47
C ASN A 47 -18.67 4.28 -16.10
N ASP A 48 -19.29 3.72 -15.07
CA ASP A 48 -19.18 4.19 -13.70
C ASP A 48 -17.80 3.96 -13.08
N LEU A 49 -16.95 3.11 -13.68
CA LEU A 49 -15.60 2.79 -13.19
C LEU A 49 -14.48 3.03 -14.22
N ILE A 50 -14.79 3.61 -15.39
CA ILE A 50 -13.78 3.91 -16.44
C ILE A 50 -13.74 5.38 -16.90
N LYS A 51 -14.74 6.19 -16.56
CA LYS A 51 -14.89 7.57 -17.07
C LYS A 51 -14.41 8.67 -16.11
N GLY A 52 -13.55 8.36 -15.14
CA GLY A 52 -13.05 9.35 -14.19
C GLY A 52 -14.11 9.84 -13.19
N THR A 53 -15.05 8.97 -12.83
CA THR A 53 -16.14 9.29 -11.89
C THR A 53 -15.65 9.30 -10.44
N LYS A 54 -16.46 9.88 -9.53
CA LYS A 54 -16.20 9.80 -8.09
C LYS A 54 -16.26 8.36 -7.58
N GLU A 55 -17.12 7.53 -8.18
CA GLU A 55 -17.25 6.10 -7.88
C GLU A 55 -15.97 5.34 -8.25
N GLN A 56 -15.36 5.65 -9.40
CA GLN A 56 -14.08 5.09 -9.81
C GLN A 56 -12.97 5.48 -8.84
N ALA A 57 -12.89 6.76 -8.47
CA ALA A 57 -11.90 7.26 -7.52
C ALA A 57 -12.01 6.54 -6.17
N PHE A 58 -13.25 6.33 -5.70
CA PHE A 58 -13.52 5.58 -4.47
C PHE A 58 -13.04 4.13 -4.55
N VAL A 59 -13.43 3.39 -5.60
CA VAL A 59 -13.03 1.98 -5.79
C VAL A 59 -11.52 1.85 -5.89
N TYR A 60 -10.86 2.77 -6.60
CA TYR A 60 -9.41 2.80 -6.68
C TYR A 60 -8.77 2.98 -5.30
N ALA A 61 -9.19 3.99 -4.53
CA ALA A 61 -8.68 4.24 -3.17
C ALA A 61 -8.92 3.05 -2.24
N LEU A 62 -10.12 2.47 -2.26
CA LEU A 62 -10.47 1.29 -1.47
C LEU A 62 -9.60 0.09 -1.84
N SER A 63 -9.39 -0.15 -3.14
CA SER A 63 -8.55 -1.26 -3.61
C SER A 63 -7.09 -1.10 -3.19
N ALA A 64 -6.54 0.12 -3.27
CA ALA A 64 -5.18 0.41 -2.84
C ALA A 64 -5.02 0.22 -1.32
N ALA A 65 -6.01 0.66 -0.53
CA ALA A 65 -6.04 0.46 0.91
C ALA A 65 -6.13 -1.04 1.28
N ALA A 66 -7.00 -1.80 0.60
CA ALA A 66 -7.15 -3.23 0.83
C ALA A 66 -5.86 -4.01 0.53
N ILE A 67 -5.15 -3.67 -0.56
CA ILE A 67 -3.85 -4.26 -0.89
C ILE A 67 -2.83 -3.94 0.20
N ALA A 68 -2.74 -2.67 0.62
CA ALA A 68 -1.80 -2.25 1.66
C ALA A 68 -2.05 -3.00 2.97
N HIS A 69 -3.31 -3.10 3.39
CA HIS A 69 -3.72 -3.82 4.60
C HIS A 69 -3.37 -5.31 4.53
N GLN A 70 -3.75 -6.01 3.46
CA GLN A 70 -3.51 -7.45 3.34
C GLN A 70 -2.02 -7.78 3.35
N ILE A 71 -1.20 -6.97 2.68
CA ILE A 71 0.25 -7.19 2.61
C ILE A 71 0.92 -6.84 3.94
N ALA A 72 0.60 -5.69 4.54
CA ALA A 72 1.17 -5.29 5.82
C ALA A 72 0.87 -6.32 6.93
N LYS A 73 -0.34 -6.90 6.90
CA LYS A 73 -0.76 -7.96 7.80
C LYS A 73 -0.09 -9.31 7.51
N ALA A 74 0.17 -9.63 6.25
CA ALA A 74 0.94 -10.82 5.89
C ALA A 74 2.39 -10.72 6.42
N CYS A 75 2.97 -9.52 6.39
CA CYS A 75 4.29 -9.25 6.96
C CYS A 75 4.32 -9.46 8.47
N SER A 76 3.34 -8.95 9.21
CA SER A 76 3.31 -9.12 10.68
C SER A 76 3.04 -10.55 11.13
N LYS A 77 2.35 -11.34 10.30
CA LYS A 77 2.16 -12.77 10.53
C LYS A 77 3.38 -13.63 10.16
N GLY A 78 4.38 -13.06 9.48
CA GLY A 78 5.53 -13.81 8.97
C GLY A 78 5.18 -14.75 7.82
N GLU A 79 4.11 -14.47 7.06
CA GLU A 79 3.75 -15.28 5.88
C GLU A 79 4.54 -14.89 4.62
N LEU A 80 5.25 -13.75 4.66
CA LEU A 80 6.10 -13.23 3.59
C LEU A 80 7.55 -13.10 4.08
N ASP A 81 8.48 -13.79 3.41
CA ASP A 81 9.87 -13.89 3.87
C ASP A 81 10.67 -12.59 3.79
N TYR A 82 10.36 -11.77 2.77
CA TYR A 82 11.12 -10.56 2.42
C TYR A 82 10.64 -9.29 3.13
N CYS A 83 9.53 -9.31 3.88
CA CYS A 83 9.13 -8.19 4.72
C CYS A 83 9.21 -8.55 6.21
N LYS A 84 9.32 -7.53 7.06
CA LYS A 84 9.47 -7.66 8.51
C LYS A 84 8.34 -6.92 9.23
N CYS A 85 8.22 -7.11 10.54
CA CYS A 85 7.32 -6.32 11.39
C CYS A 85 7.54 -4.81 11.15
N GLY A 86 6.48 -4.03 11.26
CA GLY A 86 6.57 -2.57 11.25
C GLY A 86 7.37 -2.08 12.45
N VAL A 87 8.15 -1.02 12.24
CA VAL A 87 8.92 -0.40 13.31
C VAL A 87 7.98 0.20 14.35
N THR A 88 8.23 -0.10 15.62
CA THR A 88 7.49 0.50 16.74
C THR A 88 8.19 1.79 17.18
N GLN A 89 7.47 2.74 17.79
CA GLN A 89 8.07 4.02 18.24
C GLN A 89 9.28 3.81 19.18
N SER A 90 9.36 2.69 19.90
CA SER A 90 10.52 2.31 20.71
C SER A 90 11.81 2.08 19.89
N GLU A 91 11.71 1.76 18.60
CA GLU A 91 12.86 1.60 17.70
C GLU A 91 13.24 2.92 17.02
N ASN A 92 12.29 3.83 16.79
CA ASN A 92 12.57 5.17 16.28
C ASN A 92 13.34 6.06 17.27
N LEU A 93 13.23 5.79 18.58
CA LEU A 93 14.04 6.46 19.60
C LEU A 93 15.52 6.03 19.58
N ILE A 94 15.87 4.94 18.87
CA ILE A 94 17.25 4.51 18.67
C ILE A 94 17.85 5.17 17.41
N PHE A 95 17.03 5.55 16.41
CA PHE A 95 17.51 6.02 15.11
C PHE A 95 17.55 7.56 14.92
N SER A 96 16.99 8.34 15.85
CA SER A 96 17.09 9.82 15.81
C SER A 96 18.47 10.37 16.22
N ASN A 97 19.41 9.52 16.63
CA ASN A 97 20.77 9.92 16.99
C ASN A 97 21.83 9.17 16.15
N HIS A 98 21.62 9.03 14.84
CA HIS A 98 22.77 8.72 13.98
C HIS A 98 23.51 10.02 13.65
N ASP A 99 24.35 10.45 14.59
CA ASP A 99 25.54 11.23 14.26
C ASP A 99 26.54 10.29 13.55
N GLU A 100 27.25 10.79 12.55
CA GLU A 100 28.18 10.03 11.71
C GLU A 100 29.44 9.63 12.49
N THR A 101 29.39 8.62 13.37
CA THR A 101 30.62 7.98 13.88
C THR A 101 30.44 6.47 14.13
N VAL A 102 30.88 5.71 13.13
CA VAL A 102 31.64 4.45 13.21
C VAL A 102 31.69 3.72 14.56
N THR A 103 31.10 2.51 14.64
CA THR A 103 31.83 1.23 14.85
C THR A 103 30.94 0.04 14.46
N ASN A 104 31.49 -0.90 13.69
CA ASN A 104 30.88 -2.20 13.39
C ASN A 104 30.95 -3.15 14.60
N GLU A 105 30.27 -2.83 15.70
CA GLU A 105 30.05 -3.79 16.78
C GLU A 105 28.58 -3.82 17.20
N LEU A 106 28.04 -5.03 17.27
CA LEU A 106 26.71 -5.33 17.80
C LEU A 106 26.70 -5.00 19.30
N PRO A 107 25.79 -4.15 19.82
CA PRO A 107 25.76 -3.86 21.25
C PRO A 107 25.37 -5.12 22.02
N THR A 108 26.32 -5.70 22.76
CA THR A 108 26.09 -6.88 23.62
C THR A 108 25.63 -6.50 25.03
N HIS A 109 25.22 -5.26 25.25
CA HIS A 109 24.66 -4.78 26.52
C HIS A 109 23.72 -3.60 26.24
N PRO A 110 22.58 -3.51 26.95
CA PRO A 110 21.73 -2.33 26.87
C PRO A 110 22.53 -1.09 27.32
N PRO A 111 22.32 0.08 26.70
CA PRO A 111 22.93 1.31 27.17
C PRO A 111 22.50 1.54 28.63
N SER A 112 23.43 1.93 29.50
CA SER A 112 23.19 2.32 30.89
C SER A 112 22.31 3.58 31.02
N LEU A 113 21.65 4.01 29.95
CA LEU A 113 20.61 5.04 29.89
C LEU A 113 19.19 4.43 29.89
N ALA A 114 19.04 3.14 30.22
CA ALA A 114 17.75 2.51 30.45
C ALA A 114 17.27 2.63 31.92
N SER A 115 18.02 3.32 32.79
CA SER A 115 17.69 3.42 34.22
C SER A 115 16.76 4.57 34.59
N GLU A 116 16.29 5.37 33.63
CA GLU A 116 15.23 6.37 33.84
C GLU A 116 14.10 6.19 32.81
N MET A 117 13.68 4.94 32.59
CA MET A 117 12.38 4.72 31.95
C MET A 117 11.31 4.95 33.02
N ASP A 118 10.46 5.96 32.81
CA ASP A 118 9.25 6.21 33.62
C ASP A 118 8.53 4.88 33.89
N GLU A 119 8.24 4.59 35.16
CA GLU A 119 7.57 3.37 35.59
C GLU A 119 6.16 3.24 34.95
N ASN A 120 5.63 4.36 34.43
CA ASN A 120 4.38 4.42 33.67
C ASN A 120 4.56 4.32 32.14
N ALA A 121 5.79 4.14 31.64
CA ALA A 121 6.06 4.06 30.21
C ALA A 121 5.48 2.76 29.62
N TYR A 122 4.66 2.92 28.59
CA TYR A 122 4.11 1.79 27.86
C TYR A 122 5.22 1.01 27.13
N ARG A 123 5.29 -0.30 27.36
CA ARG A 123 6.20 -1.20 26.63
C ARG A 123 5.47 -1.83 25.46
N TRP A 124 5.72 -1.30 24.26
CA TRP A 124 5.29 -1.94 23.01
C TRP A 124 5.91 -3.35 22.91
N GLN A 125 5.07 -4.33 22.58
CA GLN A 125 5.45 -5.73 22.40
C GLN A 125 4.68 -6.31 21.22
N GLY A 126 5.18 -7.42 20.68
CA GLY A 126 4.59 -8.11 19.54
C GLY A 126 5.13 -7.61 18.20
N CYS A 127 4.42 -7.94 17.13
CA CYS A 127 4.80 -7.60 15.77
C CYS A 127 3.74 -6.68 15.18
N SER A 128 4.10 -5.42 14.94
CA SER A 128 3.22 -4.45 14.28
C SER A 128 3.13 -4.75 12.78
N ASP A 129 2.00 -4.39 12.18
CA ASP A 129 1.84 -4.38 10.72
C ASP A 129 2.86 -3.43 10.07
N ASN A 130 3.49 -3.88 8.97
CA ASN A 130 4.42 -3.06 8.21
C ASN A 130 3.67 -2.28 7.13
N ILE A 131 3.05 -1.19 7.56
CA ILE A 131 2.20 -0.35 6.70
C ILE A 131 3.00 0.28 5.56
N ASP A 132 4.26 0.67 5.79
CA ASP A 132 5.11 1.25 4.75
C ASP A 132 5.36 0.27 3.61
N TYR A 133 5.66 -0.99 3.95
CA TYR A 133 5.79 -2.05 2.95
C TYR A 133 4.47 -2.28 2.21
N GLY A 134 3.35 -2.33 2.93
CA GLY A 134 2.02 -2.47 2.35
C GLY A 134 1.67 -1.35 1.37
N ILE A 135 1.93 -0.09 1.72
CA ILE A 135 1.70 1.08 0.85
C ILE A 135 2.61 1.04 -0.38
N SER A 136 3.88 0.67 -0.20
CA SER A 136 4.81 0.51 -1.33
C SER A 136 4.27 -0.50 -2.34
N ALA A 137 3.87 -1.68 -1.86
CA ALA A 137 3.30 -2.70 -2.71
C ALA A 137 1.96 -2.25 -3.35
N SER A 138 1.08 -1.57 -2.60
CA SER A 138 -0.21 -1.13 -3.16
C SER A 138 -0.05 -0.16 -4.32
N ARG A 139 0.94 0.74 -4.28
CA ARG A 139 1.29 1.62 -5.41
C ARG A 139 1.77 0.86 -6.63
N GLU A 140 2.48 -0.24 -6.47
CA GLU A 140 2.89 -1.07 -7.61
C GLU A 140 1.70 -1.72 -8.29
N TRP A 141 0.74 -2.24 -7.51
CA TRP A 141 -0.42 -2.98 -8.01
C TRP A 141 -1.55 -2.11 -8.53
N ALA A 142 -1.95 -1.09 -7.76
CA ALA A 142 -3.06 -0.21 -8.14
C ALA A 142 -2.72 0.65 -9.37
N ASP A 143 -1.45 1.09 -9.49
CA ASP A 143 -1.02 1.97 -10.59
C ASP A 143 -0.59 1.21 -11.83
N ALA A 144 -0.45 -0.12 -11.77
CA ALA A 144 0.06 -0.92 -12.89
C ALA A 144 -0.73 -0.69 -14.18
N ALA A 145 -2.06 -0.56 -14.06
CA ALA A 145 -2.95 -0.30 -15.19
C ALA A 145 -2.71 1.09 -15.82
N TRP A 146 -2.43 2.11 -15.01
CA TRP A 146 -2.14 3.47 -15.48
C TRP A 146 -0.72 3.58 -16.06
N LYS A 147 0.27 2.98 -15.41
CA LYS A 147 1.66 2.95 -15.89
C LYS A 147 1.77 2.29 -17.26
N SER A 148 1.01 1.23 -17.52
CA SER A 148 0.90 0.59 -18.84
C SER A 148 0.36 1.56 -19.91
N LYS A 149 -0.70 2.32 -19.60
CA LYS A 149 -1.30 3.27 -20.55
C LYS A 149 -0.34 4.42 -20.87
N ILE A 150 0.35 4.97 -19.87
CA ILE A 150 1.35 6.03 -20.07
C ILE A 150 2.53 5.54 -20.91
N ARG A 151 2.97 4.30 -20.71
CA ARG A 151 4.06 3.71 -21.52
C ARG A 151 3.65 3.60 -22.99
N THR A 152 2.42 3.15 -23.27
CA THR A 152 1.87 3.08 -24.63
C THR A 152 1.67 4.46 -25.26
N SER A 153 1.29 5.49 -24.50
CA SER A 153 1.21 6.88 -25.01
C SER A 153 2.58 7.50 -25.30
N ARG A 154 3.65 7.05 -24.62
CA ARG A 154 5.04 7.47 -24.86
C ARG A 154 5.72 6.75 -26.03
N ASP A 155 5.06 5.76 -26.63
CA ASP A 155 5.53 5.07 -27.84
C ASP A 155 5.19 5.85 -29.14
N LEU A 156 4.80 7.14 -29.04
CA LEU A 156 4.62 8.06 -30.16
C LEU A 156 5.56 9.27 -30.03
N GLY A 157 6.76 9.16 -30.61
CA GLY A 157 7.62 10.29 -31.01
C GLY A 157 8.42 11.01 -29.90
N PRO A 158 9.53 11.70 -30.27
CA PRO A 158 10.46 12.29 -29.32
C PRO A 158 9.95 13.63 -28.81
N GLY A 159 9.68 13.73 -27.51
CA GLY A 159 9.31 14.99 -26.84
C GLY A 159 8.45 14.83 -25.58
N GLY A 160 8.48 13.66 -24.93
CA GLY A 160 7.59 13.26 -23.84
C GLY A 160 7.62 14.13 -22.58
N GLU A 161 7.03 15.31 -22.66
CA GLU A 161 6.63 16.15 -21.55
C GLU A 161 5.13 15.98 -21.32
N PHE A 162 4.75 15.73 -20.06
CA PHE A 162 3.38 15.47 -19.65
C PHE A 162 2.75 16.81 -19.24
N ILE A 163 1.95 17.40 -20.12
CA ILE A 163 1.14 18.59 -19.79
C ILE A 163 -0.13 18.07 -19.10
N TRP A 164 -0.36 18.50 -17.87
CA TRP A 164 -1.68 18.44 -17.26
C TRP A 164 -2.50 19.54 -17.91
N ASP A 165 -3.38 19.21 -18.86
CA ASP A 165 -4.38 20.17 -19.33
C ASP A 165 -5.40 20.38 -18.20
N GLU A 166 -5.21 21.45 -17.41
CA GLU A 166 -6.13 21.92 -16.36
C GLU A 166 -7.42 22.55 -16.94
N ASP A 167 -7.59 22.58 -18.26
CA ASP A 167 -8.71 23.24 -18.95
C ASP A 167 -9.95 22.34 -19.18
N GLU A 168 -9.99 21.10 -18.67
CA GLU A 168 -11.22 20.27 -18.69
C GLU A 168 -12.04 20.35 -17.39
N LEU A 169 -11.92 21.47 -16.68
CA LEU A 169 -12.80 21.90 -15.58
C LEU A 169 -13.58 23.17 -15.96
N SER A 170 -14.42 23.07 -16.99
CA SER A 170 -15.57 23.97 -17.19
C SER A 170 -16.74 23.25 -17.85
#